data_AF-A0A5C7MR46-F1
#
_entry.id   AF-A0A5C7MR46-F1
#
_cell.length_a   1.000
_cell.length_b   1.000
_cell.length_c   1.000
_cell.angle_alpha   90.00
_cell.angle_beta   90.00
_cell.angle_gamma   90.00
#
_symmetry.space_group_name_H-M   'P 1'
#
loop_
_entity.id
_entity.type
_entity.pdbx_description
1 polymer ?
#
loop_
_entity_poly.entity_id
_entity_poly.type
_entity_poly.pdbx_seq_one_letter_code
_entity_poly.pdbx_strand_id
1 'polypeptide(L)' 'AYMYENVNHGFHNDTTPRYDKAAAELAWTRTVEFFRQKLK' A
#
# COMPACT_ATOMS: atom_id res chain seq x y z
N ALA A 1 5.95 9.71 6.90
CA ALA A 1 4.63 9.15 6.54
C ALA A 1 4.47 9.28 5.03
N TYR A 2 3.67 8.41 4.40
CA TYR A 2 3.41 8.45 2.95
C TYR A 2 1.95 8.79 2.69
N MET A 3 1.68 9.61 1.68
CA MET A 3 0.36 9.84 1.12
C MET A 3 0.35 9.31 -0.32
N TYR A 4 -0.76 8.69 -0.72
CA TYR A 4 -0.96 8.19 -2.07
C TYR A 4 -2.00 9.11 -2.72
N GLU A 5 -1.61 9.80 -3.79
CA GLU A 5 -2.49 10.73 -4.48
C GLU A 5 -3.54 9.97 -5.30
N ASN A 6 -4.71 10.60 -5.49
CA ASN A 6 -5.79 10.08 -6.34
C ASN A 6 -6.40 8.73 -5.92
N VAL A 7 -6.18 8.30 -4.67
CA VAL A 7 -6.82 7.11 -4.11
C VAL A 7 -7.71 7.44 -2.92
N ASN A 8 -8.73 6.61 -2.70
CA ASN A 8 -9.61 6.69 -1.55
C ASN A 8 -9.20 5.69 -0.46
N HIS A 9 -9.84 5.81 0.72
CA HIS A 9 -9.73 4.80 1.76
C HIS A 9 -10.02 3.39 1.21
N GLY A 10 -9.17 2.43 1.56
CA GLY A 10 -9.30 1.04 1.12
C GLY A 10 -8.72 0.73 -0.27
N PHE A 11 -7.80 1.56 -0.78
CA PHE A 11 -7.15 1.33 -2.08
C PHE A 11 -6.39 0.00 -2.20
N HIS A 12 -6.09 -0.65 -1.07
CA HIS A 12 -5.44 -1.96 -1.03
C HIS A 12 -6.44 -3.14 -1.08
N ASN A 13 -7.75 -2.89 -1.02
CA ASN A 13 -8.77 -3.94 -1.04
C ASN A 13 -9.19 -4.25 -2.49
N ASP A 14 -8.66 -5.34 -3.04
CA ASP A 14 -8.84 -5.82 -4.42
C ASP A 14 -10.23 -6.39 -4.74
N THR A 15 -11.10 -6.58 -3.73
CA THR A 15 -12.49 -7.01 -3.96
C THR A 15 -13.46 -5.83 -4.07
N THR A 16 -12.95 -4.59 -4.18
CA THR A 16 -13.77 -3.38 -4.20
C THR A 16 -13.43 -2.47 -5.38
N PRO A 17 -14.38 -1.65 -5.87
CA PRO A 17 -14.10 -0.70 -6.96
C PRO A 17 -13.07 0.40 -6.61
N ARG A 18 -12.63 0.48 -5.35
CA ARG A 18 -11.65 1.46 -4.87
C ARG A 18 -10.21 0.97 -4.99
N TYR A 19 -10.01 -0.29 -5.40
CA TYR A 19 -8.69 -0.87 -5.58
C TYR A 19 -7.85 -0.06 -6.55
N ASP A 20 -6.66 0.34 -6.12
CA ASP A 20 -5.63 0.92 -6.98
C ASP A 20 -4.39 0.05 -6.91
N LYS A 21 -4.13 -0.70 -7.99
CA LYS A 21 -3.04 -1.67 -8.05
C LYS A 21 -1.67 -1.05 -7.81
N ALA A 22 -1.40 0.11 -8.41
CA ALA A 22 -0.10 0.77 -8.32
C ALA A 22 0.18 1.26 -6.90
N ALA A 23 -0.79 1.92 -6.27
CA ALA A 23 -0.69 2.38 -4.89
C ALA A 23 -0.59 1.19 -3.91
N ALA A 24 -1.37 0.13 -4.13
CA ALA A 24 -1.34 -1.07 -3.30
C ALA A 24 0.03 -1.77 -3.34
N GLU A 25 0.56 -2.02 -4.54
CA GLU A 25 1.87 -2.68 -4.71
C GLU A 25 3.03 -1.85 -4.13
N LEU A 26 3.00 -0.53 -4.32
CA LEU A 26 3.99 0.38 -3.72
C LEU A 26 3.91 0.40 -2.19
N ALA A 27 2.69 0.46 -1.64
CA ALA A 27 2.47 0.43 -0.20
C ALA A 27 2.92 -0.90 0.41
N TRP A 28 2.63 -2.03 -0.26
CA TRP A 28 3.04 -3.35 0.20
C TRP A 28 4.55 -3.53 0.18
N THR A 29 5.22 -3.09 -0.89
CA THR A 29 6.68 -3.12 -1.00
C THR A 29 7.34 -2.38 0.18
N ARG A 30 6.92 -1.15 0.44
CA ARG A 30 7.40 -0.34 1.57
C ARG A 30 7.15 -1.01 2.93
N THR A 31 6.00 -1.66 3.08
CA THR A 31 5.64 -2.39 4.31
C THR A 31 6.60 -3.55 4.57
N VAL A 32 6.83 -4.38 3.56
CA VAL A 32 7.75 -5.52 3.67
C VAL A 32 9.20 -5.06 3.90
N GLU A 33 9.64 -4.00 3.22
CA GLU A 33 10.96 -3.41 3.44
C GLU A 33 11.12 -2.87 4.87
N PHE A 34 10.10 -2.19 5.40
CA PHE A 34 10.10 -1.74 6.77
C PHE A 34 10.25 -2.90 7.75
N PHE A 35 9.50 -3.99 7.57
CA PHE A 35 9.64 -5.18 8.41
C PHE A 35 11.03 -5.80 8.31
N ARG A 36 11.59 -5.93 7.10
CA ARG A 36 12.97 -6.43 6.90
C ARG A 36 14.03 -5.57 7.59
N GLN A 37 13.78 -4.27 7.75
CA GLN A 37 14.71 -3.36 8.42
C GLN A 37 14.58 -3.38 9.95
N LYS A 38 13.41 -3.73 10.48
CA LYS A 38 13.08 -3.52 11.90
C LYS A 38 12.90 -4.81 12.71
N LEU A 39 12.60 -5.93 12.05
CA LEU A 39 12.21 -7.18 12.71
C LEU A 39 13.16 -8.34 12.38
N LYS A 40 14.45 -8.06 12.14
CA LYS A 40 15.48 -9.11 12.05
C LYS A 40 15.80 -9.70 13.41
#